data_AF-A0A7Y5RPK8-F1
#
_entry.id   AF-A0A7Y5RPK8-F1
#
_cell.length_a   1.000
_cell.length_b   1.000
_cell.length_c   1.000
_cell.angle_alpha   90.00
_cell.angle_beta   90.00
_cell.angle_gamma   90.00
#
_symmetry.space_group_name_H-M   'P 1'
#
loop_
_entity.id
_entity.type
_entity.pdbx_description
1 polymer ?
#
loop_
_entity_poly.entity_id
_entity_poly.type
_entity_poly.pdbx_seq_one_letter_code
_entity_poly.pdbx_strand_id
1 'polypeptide(L)'
;MADALHERLRALVECHGQSEIARRTGVSPTNIHHYLKGTRVPAKFCQALVEAFGVNPAWLLTGQGAPYLSDVGHDTSVLAGRFLELVNAINAVTKLRLGSLAGKERQKTLRELSNALGEYESRRANLHDKTAAIFTTLIGQFEGALASGERKTGEALIPGLEQAARLCDEPALQERYRLARARLEIARQDTPKAAELLRDVLRRRAADGTLSDTTLMSMAASPLMTISALGANSDALRMCKALLDLHGDRGEKGDGARTALEMVRGVFELRDGDALDAIDTFARTFASLEPDDRFSHRHTVQQALVFTGLQSVEDVIGADRELFASNAGASEPRLSFISTTQMQIVYLLAAWTESPRTIARALDTYKEIEREGAEAGASYIVEYLHDLHAALEGDRKTAARFDQRHVDVADNPTRTFSIVVCQCHLHRSCGDMKQARKALERAAALHQRLSESRLTPHVMFAAQHWRNVLVLLDGSKTKDERTLCAQGRDFFNRHAAKGFAIFREYLA
;
A
#
# COMPACT_ATOMS: atom_id res chain seq x y z
N MET A 1 -21.62 -1.20 -26.92
CA MET A 1 -20.39 -0.79 -27.64
C MET A 1 -20.69 -0.07 -28.95
N ALA A 2 -21.64 -0.56 -29.77
CA ALA A 2 -22.06 0.13 -30.99
C ALA A 2 -22.58 1.55 -30.72
N ASP A 3 -23.41 1.76 -29.70
CA ASP A 3 -24.02 3.06 -29.42
C ASP A 3 -23.00 4.16 -29.09
N ALA A 4 -21.96 3.81 -28.32
CA ALA A 4 -20.90 4.74 -27.94
C ALA A 4 -20.04 5.22 -29.13
N LEU A 5 -19.85 4.38 -30.16
CA LEU A 5 -19.16 4.78 -31.40
C LEU A 5 -19.99 5.81 -32.18
N HIS A 6 -21.30 5.63 -32.24
CA HIS A 6 -22.19 6.54 -32.96
C HIS A 6 -22.25 7.92 -32.30
N GLU A 7 -22.23 8.00 -30.96
CA GLU A 7 -22.14 9.27 -30.24
C GLU A 7 -20.85 10.03 -30.57
N ARG A 8 -19.71 9.34 -30.61
CA ARG A 8 -18.43 9.97 -30.99
C ARG A 8 -18.40 10.43 -32.45
N LEU A 9 -19.05 9.68 -33.35
CA LEU A 9 -19.23 10.12 -34.74
C LEU A 9 -20.13 11.35 -34.84
N ARG A 10 -21.18 11.46 -34.02
CA ARG A 10 -22.01 12.67 -33.95
C ARG A 10 -21.21 13.87 -33.45
N ALA A 11 -20.39 13.68 -32.41
CA ALA A 11 -19.50 14.74 -31.92
C ALA A 11 -18.54 15.24 -33.01
N LEU A 12 -17.95 14.34 -33.82
CA LEU A 12 -17.12 14.74 -34.95
C LEU A 12 -17.90 15.50 -36.02
N VAL A 13 -19.14 15.09 -36.30
CA VAL A 13 -20.01 15.77 -37.26
C VAL A 13 -20.44 17.15 -36.76
N GLU A 14 -20.66 17.30 -35.45
CA GLU A 14 -20.93 18.60 -34.82
C GLU A 14 -19.72 19.53 -34.93
N CYS A 15 -18.50 19.03 -34.73
CA CYS A 15 -17.28 19.83 -34.81
C CYS A 15 -16.90 20.24 -36.25
N HIS A 16 -17.02 19.33 -37.22
CA HIS A 16 -16.48 19.55 -38.57
C HIS A 16 -17.54 19.71 -39.66
N GLY A 17 -18.78 19.32 -39.39
CA GLY A 17 -19.85 19.27 -40.39
C GLY A 17 -19.78 18.01 -41.27
N GLN A 18 -20.95 17.45 -41.58
CA GLN A 18 -21.07 16.21 -42.36
C GLN A 18 -20.52 16.34 -43.80
N SER A 19 -20.74 17.48 -44.45
CA SER A 19 -20.24 17.74 -45.81
C SER A 19 -18.71 17.80 -45.86
N GLU A 20 -18.08 18.33 -44.82
CA GLU A 20 -16.62 18.41 -44.76
C GLU A 20 -16.00 17.03 -44.49
N ILE A 21 -16.62 16.25 -43.60
CA ILE A 21 -16.23 14.85 -43.38
C ILE A 21 -16.35 14.07 -44.69
N ALA A 22 -17.45 14.23 -45.43
CA ALA A 22 -17.63 13.57 -46.72
C ALA A 22 -16.52 13.93 -47.71
N ARG A 23 -16.22 15.23 -47.83
CA ARG A 23 -15.22 15.77 -48.75
C ARG A 23 -13.82 15.24 -48.44
N ARG A 24 -13.41 15.24 -47.16
CA ARG A 24 -12.04 14.87 -46.78
C ARG A 24 -11.82 13.36 -46.65
N THR A 25 -12.86 12.59 -46.30
CA THR A 25 -12.76 11.13 -46.20
C THR A 25 -13.06 10.40 -47.51
N GLY A 26 -13.61 11.10 -48.52
CA GLY A 26 -14.04 10.49 -49.78
C GLY A 26 -15.29 9.60 -49.65
N VAL A 27 -15.95 9.60 -48.50
CA VAL A 27 -17.20 8.85 -48.27
C VAL A 27 -18.40 9.73 -48.57
N SER A 28 -19.40 9.21 -49.28
CA SER A 28 -20.59 9.99 -49.62
C SER A 28 -21.33 10.48 -48.38
N PRO A 29 -21.94 11.69 -48.41
CA PRO A 29 -22.76 12.21 -47.31
C PRO A 29 -23.87 11.24 -46.89
N THR A 30 -24.45 10.54 -47.87
CA THR A 30 -25.48 9.51 -47.66
C THR A 30 -24.96 8.35 -46.81
N ASN A 31 -23.77 7.82 -47.09
CA ASN A 31 -23.18 6.74 -46.30
C ASN A 31 -22.85 7.19 -44.87
N ILE A 32 -22.36 8.42 -44.71
CA ILE A 32 -22.10 8.99 -43.38
C ILE A 32 -23.39 9.12 -42.59
N HIS A 33 -24.48 9.59 -43.21
CA HIS A 33 -25.80 9.66 -42.59
C HIS A 33 -26.29 8.29 -42.12
N HIS A 34 -26.09 7.25 -42.94
CA HIS A 34 -26.41 5.89 -42.56
C HIS A 34 -25.58 5.43 -41.35
N TYR A 35 -24.29 5.75 -41.29
CA TYR A 35 -23.45 5.41 -40.14
C TYR A 35 -23.97 6.10 -38.87
N LEU A 36 -24.33 7.39 -38.92
CA LEU A 36 -24.88 8.11 -37.76
C LEU A 36 -26.21 7.54 -37.25
N LYS A 37 -27.00 6.93 -38.14
CA LYS A 37 -28.27 6.26 -37.83
C LYS A 37 -28.12 4.83 -37.29
N GLY A 38 -26.91 4.38 -37.00
CA GLY A 38 -26.67 3.09 -36.34
C GLY A 38 -26.31 1.95 -37.29
N THR A 39 -26.09 2.21 -38.58
CA THR A 39 -25.56 1.17 -39.48
C THR A 39 -24.09 0.89 -39.15
N ARG A 40 -23.65 -0.34 -39.43
CA ARG A 40 -22.28 -0.77 -39.13
C ARG A 40 -21.26 0.12 -39.83
N VAL A 41 -20.43 0.78 -39.02
CA VAL A 41 -19.35 1.66 -39.48
C VAL A 41 -18.19 0.83 -40.06
N PRO A 42 -17.80 1.03 -41.34
CA PRO A 42 -16.67 0.31 -41.92
C PRO A 42 -15.34 0.79 -41.34
N ALA A 43 -14.41 -0.13 -41.11
CA ALA A 43 -13.06 0.20 -40.62
C ALA A 43 -12.32 1.19 -41.53
N LYS A 44 -12.52 1.09 -42.85
CA LYS A 44 -11.96 2.04 -43.84
C LYS A 44 -12.41 3.47 -43.61
N PHE A 45 -13.64 3.67 -43.13
CA PHE A 45 -14.14 5.01 -42.82
C PHE A 45 -13.53 5.54 -41.52
N CYS A 46 -13.40 4.71 -40.49
CA CYS A 46 -12.68 5.10 -39.27
C CYS A 46 -11.22 5.48 -39.57
N GLN A 47 -10.54 4.73 -40.44
CA GLN A 47 -9.20 5.06 -40.91
C GLN A 47 -9.17 6.41 -41.64
N ALA A 48 -10.10 6.64 -42.58
CA ALA A 48 -10.18 7.91 -43.31
C ALA A 48 -10.44 9.11 -42.37
N LEU A 49 -11.19 8.92 -41.28
CA LEU A 49 -11.36 9.96 -40.25
C LEU A 49 -10.07 10.28 -39.52
N VAL A 50 -9.28 9.26 -39.16
CA VAL A 50 -7.98 9.43 -38.51
C VAL A 50 -7.01 10.16 -39.44
N GLU A 51 -6.91 9.75 -40.70
CA GLU A 51 -6.01 10.33 -41.70
C GLU A 51 -6.40 11.77 -42.07
N ALA A 52 -7.70 12.03 -42.29
CA ALA A 52 -8.16 13.35 -42.69
C ALA A 52 -8.16 14.33 -41.51
N PHE A 53 -8.69 13.94 -40.37
CA PHE A 53 -8.96 14.88 -39.27
C PHE A 53 -7.97 14.78 -38.12
N GLY A 54 -6.98 13.89 -38.21
CA GLY A 54 -6.06 13.63 -37.10
C GLY A 54 -6.81 13.12 -35.86
N VAL A 55 -7.92 12.40 -36.04
CA VAL A 55 -8.72 11.89 -34.92
C VAL A 55 -7.92 10.81 -34.21
N ASN A 56 -7.94 10.83 -32.88
CA ASN A 56 -7.32 9.79 -32.06
C ASN A 56 -8.09 8.47 -32.22
N PRO A 57 -7.48 7.40 -32.77
CA PRO A 57 -8.16 6.13 -32.99
C PRO A 57 -8.59 5.45 -31.69
N ALA A 58 -7.86 5.64 -30.58
CA ALA A 58 -8.26 5.12 -29.27
C ALA A 58 -9.55 5.80 -28.80
N TRP A 59 -9.63 7.13 -28.90
CA TRP A 59 -10.85 7.86 -28.58
C TRP A 59 -12.00 7.43 -29.48
N LEU A 60 -11.80 7.35 -30.80
CA LEU A 60 -12.85 6.99 -31.74
C LEU A 60 -13.43 5.59 -31.44
N LEU A 61 -12.58 4.61 -31.20
CA LEU A 61 -13.00 3.21 -31.03
C LEU A 61 -13.44 2.88 -29.60
N THR A 62 -12.78 3.41 -28.58
CA THR A 62 -13.00 3.03 -27.16
C THR A 62 -13.50 4.17 -26.28
N GLY A 63 -13.44 5.42 -26.75
CA GLY A 63 -13.76 6.61 -25.96
C GLY A 63 -12.64 7.09 -25.03
N GLN A 64 -11.45 6.50 -25.12
CA GLN A 64 -10.32 6.82 -24.24
C GLN A 64 -9.36 7.85 -24.88
N GLY A 65 -9.01 8.90 -24.13
CA GLY A 65 -8.06 9.94 -24.54
C GLY A 65 -8.71 11.19 -25.16
N ALA A 66 -7.88 12.17 -25.56
CA ALA A 66 -8.35 13.36 -26.26
C ALA A 66 -8.85 13.03 -27.69
N PRO A 67 -9.84 13.76 -28.23
CA PRO A 67 -10.42 13.46 -29.54
C PRO A 67 -9.45 13.59 -30.72
N TYR A 68 -8.47 14.49 -30.63
CA TYR A 68 -7.52 14.77 -31.71
C TYR A 68 -6.09 14.42 -31.32
N LEU A 69 -5.33 13.90 -32.28
CA LEU A 69 -3.91 13.57 -32.16
C LEU A 69 -3.04 14.82 -31.96
N SER A 70 -3.50 16.01 -32.35
CA SER A 70 -2.84 17.28 -32.06
C SER A 70 -2.74 17.59 -30.58
N ASP A 71 -3.68 17.05 -29.80
CA ASP A 71 -3.79 17.29 -28.36
C ASP A 71 -3.03 16.22 -27.56
N VAL A 72 -2.40 15.27 -28.26
CA VAL A 72 -1.60 14.20 -27.69
C VAL A 72 -0.15 14.42 -28.10
N GLY A 73 0.79 14.36 -27.16
CA GLY A 73 2.22 14.56 -27.45
C GLY A 73 2.70 13.70 -28.62
N HIS A 74 3.63 14.24 -29.42
CA HIS A 74 4.11 13.69 -30.71
C HIS A 74 4.38 12.17 -30.68
N ASP A 75 4.97 11.66 -29.60
CA ASP A 75 5.28 10.24 -29.42
C ASP A 75 4.04 9.32 -29.42
N THR A 76 2.90 9.83 -28.96
CA THR A 76 1.64 9.06 -28.89
C THR A 76 0.93 9.01 -30.25
N SER A 77 1.13 10.03 -31.11
CA SER A 77 0.60 10.04 -32.48
C SER A 77 1.26 8.95 -33.35
N VAL A 78 2.58 8.77 -33.19
CA VAL A 78 3.33 7.68 -33.85
C VAL A 78 2.84 6.30 -33.39
N LEU A 79 2.54 6.16 -32.09
CA LEU A 79 1.99 4.93 -31.52
C LEU A 79 0.60 4.60 -32.07
N ALA A 80 -0.27 5.61 -32.19
CA ALA A 80 -1.63 5.48 -32.71
C ALA A 80 -1.66 5.03 -34.19
N GLY A 81 -0.78 5.57 -35.03
CA GLY A 81 -0.66 5.14 -36.43
C GLY A 81 -0.29 3.65 -36.57
N ARG A 82 0.66 3.19 -35.76
CA ARG A 82 1.11 1.78 -35.75
C ARG A 82 0.06 0.81 -35.24
N PHE A 83 -0.79 1.26 -34.31
CA PHE A 83 -1.94 0.51 -33.86
C PHE A 83 -2.95 0.23 -34.97
N LEU A 84 -3.18 1.25 -35.80
CA LEU A 84 -4.08 1.17 -36.95
C LEU A 84 -3.55 0.19 -38.00
N GLU A 85 -2.23 0.21 -38.22
CA GLU A 85 -1.53 -0.77 -39.05
C GLU A 85 -1.65 -2.21 -38.52
N LEU A 86 -1.59 -2.41 -37.20
CA LEU A 86 -1.76 -3.71 -36.56
C LEU A 86 -3.19 -4.24 -36.71
N VAL A 87 -4.19 -3.40 -36.47
CA VAL A 87 -5.62 -3.73 -36.65
C VAL A 87 -5.93 -4.08 -38.11
N ASN A 88 -5.30 -3.39 -39.06
CA ASN A 88 -5.44 -3.70 -40.48
C ASN A 88 -4.86 -5.08 -40.83
N ALA A 89 -3.73 -5.47 -40.23
CA ALA A 89 -3.16 -6.80 -40.41
C ALA A 89 -4.06 -7.90 -39.80
N ILE A 90 -4.59 -7.70 -38.59
CA ILE A 90 -5.54 -8.64 -37.96
C ILE A 90 -6.79 -8.82 -38.83
N ASN A 91 -7.35 -7.72 -39.37
CA ASN A 91 -8.53 -7.76 -40.23
C ASN A 91 -8.26 -8.45 -41.58
N ALA A 92 -7.04 -8.39 -42.10
CA ALA A 92 -6.65 -9.15 -43.29
C ALA A 92 -6.64 -10.66 -43.00
N VAL A 93 -6.09 -11.06 -41.85
CA VAL A 93 -6.08 -12.45 -41.36
C VAL A 93 -7.49 -12.99 -41.12
N THR A 94 -8.39 -12.21 -40.50
CA THR A 94 -9.78 -12.67 -40.21
C THR A 94 -10.67 -12.78 -41.45
N LYS A 95 -10.37 -12.05 -42.53
CA LYS A 95 -11.14 -12.11 -43.79
C LYS A 95 -10.83 -13.32 -44.64
N LEU A 96 -9.70 -13.99 -44.40
CA LEU A 96 -9.35 -15.25 -45.05
C LEU A 96 -10.17 -16.39 -44.42
N ARG A 97 -11.42 -16.57 -44.89
CA ARG A 97 -12.29 -17.66 -44.44
C ARG A 97 -11.68 -19.03 -44.81
N LEU A 98 -11.40 -19.86 -43.80
CA LEU A 98 -10.90 -21.25 -43.87
C LEU A 98 -11.92 -22.28 -44.45
N GLY A 99 -12.98 -21.82 -45.13
CA GLY A 99 -14.23 -22.57 -45.31
C GLY A 99 -14.38 -23.51 -46.50
N SER A 100 -13.43 -23.61 -47.45
CA SER A 100 -13.53 -24.60 -48.52
C SER A 100 -12.14 -24.93 -49.09
N LEU A 101 -11.52 -25.98 -48.55
CA LEU A 101 -10.10 -26.27 -48.76
C LEU A 101 -9.87 -27.50 -49.64
N ALA A 102 -9.84 -27.33 -50.96
CA ALA A 102 -9.17 -28.23 -51.91
C ALA A 102 -8.75 -27.49 -53.20
N GLY A 103 -7.44 -27.29 -53.44
CA GLY A 103 -6.92 -26.73 -54.72
C GLY A 103 -5.64 -25.89 -54.61
N LYS A 104 -4.98 -25.63 -55.75
CA LYS A 104 -3.73 -24.82 -55.87
C LYS A 104 -3.86 -23.40 -55.31
N GLU A 105 -5.07 -22.82 -55.29
CA GLU A 105 -5.33 -21.52 -54.65
C GLU A 105 -5.01 -21.54 -53.14
N ARG A 106 -5.12 -22.69 -52.47
CA ARG A 106 -4.75 -22.87 -51.04
C ARG A 106 -3.29 -22.51 -50.76
N GLN A 107 -2.38 -22.86 -51.67
CA GLN A 107 -0.96 -22.61 -51.47
C GLN A 107 -0.62 -21.12 -51.64
N LYS A 108 -1.44 -20.37 -52.39
CA LYS A 108 -1.34 -18.92 -52.51
C LYS A 108 -1.92 -18.25 -51.27
N THR A 109 -3.12 -18.63 -50.82
CA THR A 109 -3.74 -18.10 -49.61
C THR A 109 -2.94 -18.39 -48.34
N LEU A 110 -2.33 -19.58 -48.21
CA LEU A 110 -1.44 -19.88 -47.08
C LEU A 110 -0.16 -19.04 -47.11
N ARG A 111 0.38 -18.74 -48.30
CA ARG A 111 1.51 -17.80 -48.44
C ARG A 111 1.12 -16.38 -48.07
N GLU A 112 -0.04 -15.91 -48.51
CA GLU A 112 -0.56 -14.59 -48.15
C GLU A 112 -0.85 -14.48 -46.64
N LEU A 113 -1.41 -15.52 -46.03
CA LEU A 113 -1.62 -15.59 -44.59
C LEU A 113 -0.30 -15.61 -43.82
N SER A 114 0.67 -16.42 -44.26
CA SER A 114 2.00 -16.49 -43.66
C SER A 114 2.72 -15.14 -43.75
N ASN A 115 2.63 -14.45 -44.89
CA ASN A 115 3.20 -13.12 -45.07
C ASN A 115 2.51 -12.09 -44.16
N ALA A 116 1.17 -12.11 -44.10
CA ALA A 116 0.41 -11.21 -43.23
C ALA A 116 0.69 -11.45 -41.74
N LEU A 117 0.88 -12.71 -41.32
CA LEU A 117 1.30 -13.06 -39.97
C LEU A 117 2.73 -12.57 -39.68
N GLY A 118 3.65 -12.73 -40.63
CA GLY A 118 5.02 -12.19 -40.52
C GLY A 118 5.05 -10.67 -40.41
N GLU A 119 4.25 -9.97 -41.21
CA GLU A 119 4.09 -8.50 -41.12
C GLU A 119 3.47 -8.09 -39.77
N TYR A 120 2.46 -8.83 -39.29
CA TYR A 120 1.85 -8.61 -37.98
C TYR A 120 2.86 -8.77 -36.84
N GLU A 121 3.62 -9.87 -36.82
CA GLU A 121 4.65 -10.13 -35.81
C GLU A 121 5.74 -9.06 -35.84
N SER A 122 6.20 -8.68 -37.02
CA SER A 122 7.18 -7.59 -37.20
C SER A 122 6.66 -6.25 -36.67
N ARG A 123 5.39 -5.90 -36.95
CA ARG A 123 4.77 -4.68 -36.43
C ARG A 123 4.55 -4.75 -34.92
N ARG A 124 4.13 -5.90 -34.39
CA ARG A 124 3.98 -6.12 -32.95
C ARG A 124 5.30 -5.95 -32.22
N ALA A 125 6.39 -6.54 -32.74
CA ALA A 125 7.73 -6.38 -32.18
C ALA A 125 8.18 -4.90 -32.20
N ASN A 126 8.01 -4.19 -33.32
CA ASN A 126 8.38 -2.78 -33.41
C ASN A 126 7.52 -1.87 -32.50
N LEU A 127 6.23 -2.20 -32.32
CA LEU A 127 5.37 -1.50 -31.36
C LEU A 127 5.80 -1.80 -29.92
N HIS A 128 6.15 -3.06 -29.63
CA HIS A 128 6.64 -3.50 -28.34
C HIS A 128 7.91 -2.75 -27.94
N ASP A 129 8.94 -2.73 -28.79
CA ASP A 129 10.23 -2.08 -28.50
C ASP A 129 10.06 -0.59 -28.14
N LYS A 130 9.24 0.13 -28.92
CA LYS A 130 8.96 1.56 -28.66
C LYS A 130 8.13 1.76 -27.40
N THR A 131 7.13 0.92 -27.19
CA THR A 131 6.30 1.01 -25.98
C THR A 131 7.12 0.69 -24.74
N ALA A 132 8.01 -0.31 -24.78
CA ALA A 132 8.86 -0.69 -23.66
C ALA A 132 9.76 0.48 -23.20
N ALA A 133 10.35 1.24 -24.13
CA ALA A 133 11.14 2.43 -23.81
C ALA A 133 10.31 3.55 -23.14
N ILE A 134 9.12 3.83 -23.69
CA ILE A 134 8.19 4.81 -23.11
C ILE A 134 7.74 4.33 -21.72
N PHE A 135 7.40 3.05 -21.59
CA PHE A 135 6.90 2.46 -20.35
C PHE A 135 7.97 2.53 -19.26
N THR A 136 9.22 2.19 -19.59
CA THR A 136 10.37 2.31 -18.69
C THR A 136 10.53 3.75 -18.17
N THR A 137 10.42 4.73 -19.08
CA THR A 137 10.53 6.15 -18.75
C THR A 137 9.40 6.59 -17.81
N LEU A 138 8.15 6.23 -18.14
CA LEU A 138 6.98 6.56 -17.32
C LEU A 138 7.06 5.89 -15.94
N ILE A 139 7.51 4.63 -15.85
CA ILE A 139 7.69 3.94 -14.57
C ILE A 139 8.77 4.66 -13.75
N GLY A 140 9.90 5.04 -14.35
CA GLY A 140 10.95 5.79 -13.67
C GLY A 140 10.47 7.14 -13.12
N GLN A 141 9.71 7.90 -13.93
CA GLN A 141 9.08 9.15 -13.48
C GLN A 141 8.08 8.92 -12.34
N PHE A 142 7.30 7.85 -12.44
CA PHE A 142 6.31 7.48 -11.42
C PHE A 142 6.97 7.08 -10.09
N GLU A 143 7.99 6.23 -10.14
CA GLU A 143 8.79 5.85 -8.97
C GLU A 143 9.50 7.07 -8.36
N GLY A 144 10.06 7.96 -9.18
CA GLY A 144 10.66 9.21 -8.72
C GLY A 144 9.66 10.12 -8.00
N ALA A 145 8.46 10.30 -8.57
CA ALA A 145 7.39 11.05 -7.92
C ALA A 145 6.97 10.44 -6.58
N LEU A 146 6.89 9.11 -6.48
CA LEU A 146 6.59 8.42 -5.23
C LEU A 146 7.72 8.60 -4.19
N ALA A 147 8.99 8.51 -4.61
CA ALA A 147 10.14 8.69 -3.74
C ALA A 147 10.22 10.12 -3.18
N SER A 148 9.87 11.13 -3.98
CA SER A 148 9.83 12.54 -3.56
C SER A 148 8.54 12.93 -2.82
N GLY A 149 7.61 12.00 -2.61
CA GLY A 149 6.32 12.28 -1.96
C GLY A 149 5.32 13.08 -2.82
N GLU A 150 5.60 13.29 -4.11
CA GLU A 150 4.75 14.01 -5.07
C GLU A 150 3.58 13.15 -5.56
N ARG A 151 2.66 12.81 -4.64
CA ARG A 151 1.56 11.87 -4.91
C ARG A 151 0.73 12.27 -6.13
N LYS A 152 0.33 13.55 -6.24
CA LYS A 152 -0.49 14.05 -7.36
C LYS A 152 0.21 13.89 -8.71
N THR A 153 1.52 14.14 -8.77
CA THR A 153 2.33 13.91 -9.96
C THR A 153 2.30 12.44 -10.34
N GLY A 154 2.51 11.55 -9.37
CA GLY A 154 2.42 10.11 -9.60
C GLY A 154 1.04 9.67 -10.10
N GLU A 155 -0.03 10.22 -9.54
CA GLU A 155 -1.40 9.93 -9.95
C GLU A 155 -1.70 10.34 -11.40
N ALA A 156 -1.17 11.49 -11.83
CA ALA A 156 -1.35 11.98 -13.20
C ALA A 156 -0.70 11.04 -14.24
N LEU A 157 0.32 10.25 -13.85
CA LEU A 157 1.02 9.31 -14.75
C LEU A 157 0.25 7.99 -14.95
N ILE A 158 -0.74 7.68 -14.11
CA ILE A 158 -1.46 6.40 -14.12
C ILE A 158 -2.07 6.07 -15.49
N PRO A 159 -2.84 6.96 -16.14
CA PRO A 159 -3.50 6.60 -17.40
C PRO A 159 -2.48 6.28 -18.51
N GLY A 160 -1.35 6.98 -18.52
CA GLY A 160 -0.24 6.72 -19.45
C GLY A 160 0.42 5.38 -19.18
N LEU A 161 0.67 5.04 -17.92
CA LEU A 161 1.21 3.75 -17.50
C LEU A 161 0.26 2.60 -17.82
N GLU A 162 -1.05 2.75 -17.58
CA GLU A 162 -2.04 1.74 -17.91
C GLU A 162 -2.12 1.48 -19.42
N GLN A 163 -2.02 2.54 -20.22
CA GLN A 163 -1.98 2.41 -21.67
C GLN A 163 -0.69 1.72 -22.12
N ALA A 164 0.47 2.14 -21.63
CA ALA A 164 1.75 1.50 -21.94
C ALA A 164 1.75 0.02 -21.53
N ALA A 165 1.19 -0.30 -20.36
CA ALA A 165 1.06 -1.66 -19.85
C ALA A 165 0.15 -2.54 -20.72
N ARG A 166 -0.82 -2.00 -21.47
CA ARG A 166 -1.63 -2.81 -22.39
C ARG A 166 -0.89 -3.20 -23.67
N LEU A 167 0.21 -2.52 -23.99
CA LEU A 167 0.92 -2.62 -25.27
C LEU A 167 2.31 -3.24 -25.14
N CYS A 168 2.84 -3.24 -23.92
CA CYS A 168 4.12 -3.84 -23.60
C CYS A 168 3.89 -5.20 -22.93
N ASP A 169 4.18 -6.27 -23.67
CA ASP A 169 4.11 -7.64 -23.17
C ASP A 169 5.32 -8.04 -22.29
N GLU A 170 6.22 -7.11 -21.94
CA GLU A 170 7.45 -7.42 -21.21
C GLU A 170 7.15 -7.71 -19.73
N PRO A 171 7.32 -8.96 -19.25
CA PRO A 171 6.89 -9.34 -17.90
C PRO A 171 7.57 -8.53 -16.80
N ALA A 172 8.84 -8.18 -16.98
CA ALA A 172 9.63 -7.40 -16.01
C ALA A 172 9.08 -5.97 -15.83
N LEU A 173 8.76 -5.26 -16.92
CA LEU A 173 8.17 -3.92 -16.83
C LEU A 173 6.76 -3.95 -16.25
N GLN A 174 5.97 -4.96 -16.62
CA GLN A 174 4.64 -5.19 -16.06
C GLN A 174 4.68 -5.37 -14.55
N GLU A 175 5.64 -6.14 -14.06
CA GLU A 175 5.85 -6.35 -12.64
C GLU A 175 6.31 -5.09 -11.93
N ARG A 176 7.33 -4.41 -12.46
CA ARG A 176 7.84 -3.15 -11.90
C ARG A 176 6.73 -2.11 -11.78
N TYR A 177 5.87 -1.98 -12.80
CA TYR A 177 4.68 -1.14 -12.73
C TYR A 177 3.71 -1.55 -11.61
N ARG A 178 3.40 -2.84 -11.45
CA ARG A 178 2.51 -3.32 -10.37
C ARG A 178 3.08 -3.02 -8.99
N LEU A 179 4.39 -3.18 -8.81
CA LEU A 179 5.08 -2.87 -7.56
C LEU A 179 5.04 -1.37 -7.25
N ALA A 180 5.35 -0.51 -8.23
CA ALA A 180 5.21 0.93 -8.08
C ALA A 180 3.76 1.34 -7.81
N ARG A 181 2.79 0.70 -8.48
CA ARG A 181 1.38 0.95 -8.25
C ARG A 181 0.95 0.57 -6.84
N ALA A 182 1.40 -0.58 -6.33
CA ALA A 182 1.12 -0.98 -4.96
C ALA A 182 1.64 0.05 -3.96
N ARG A 183 2.83 0.62 -4.17
CA ARG A 183 3.37 1.71 -3.33
C ARG A 183 2.49 2.96 -3.34
N LEU A 184 1.92 3.33 -4.48
CA LEU A 184 0.95 4.43 -4.54
C LEU A 184 -0.32 4.11 -3.74
N GLU A 185 -0.88 2.91 -3.88
CA GLU A 185 -2.10 2.54 -3.14
C GLU A 185 -1.84 2.49 -1.63
N ILE A 186 -0.64 2.08 -1.21
CA ILE A 186 -0.17 2.21 0.18
C ILE A 186 -0.19 3.68 0.62
N ALA A 187 0.37 4.57 -0.19
CA ALA A 187 0.40 6.00 0.12
C ALA A 187 -1.01 6.62 0.18
N ARG A 188 -1.97 6.07 -0.57
CA ARG A 188 -3.40 6.41 -0.54
C ARG A 188 -4.17 5.75 0.59
N GLN A 189 -3.52 4.87 1.35
CA GLN A 189 -4.16 4.02 2.36
C GLN A 189 -5.19 3.03 1.77
N ASP A 190 -5.23 2.84 0.45
CA ASP A 190 -6.01 1.77 -0.22
C ASP A 190 -5.23 0.46 -0.14
N THR A 191 -5.15 -0.04 1.08
CA THR A 191 -4.32 -1.19 1.37
C THR A 191 -4.87 -2.52 0.84
N PRO A 192 -6.21 -2.75 0.75
CA PRO A 192 -6.75 -3.89 0.02
C PRO A 192 -6.24 -3.96 -1.42
N LYS A 193 -6.23 -2.82 -2.14
CA LYS A 193 -5.74 -2.79 -3.52
C LYS A 193 -4.24 -3.02 -3.61
N ALA A 194 -3.47 -2.43 -2.70
CA ALA A 194 -2.03 -2.70 -2.61
C ALA A 194 -1.75 -4.19 -2.40
N ALA A 195 -2.44 -4.84 -1.46
CA ALA A 195 -2.26 -6.26 -1.16
C ALA A 195 -2.64 -7.16 -2.35
N GLU A 196 -3.69 -6.81 -3.12
CA GLU A 196 -4.06 -7.51 -4.36
C GLU A 196 -2.91 -7.48 -5.38
N LEU A 197 -2.39 -6.29 -5.68
CA LEU A 197 -1.29 -6.10 -6.64
C LEU A 197 -0.03 -6.87 -6.25
N LEU A 198 0.31 -6.84 -4.96
CA LEU A 198 1.48 -7.52 -4.41
C LEU A 198 1.32 -9.04 -4.45
N ARG A 199 0.13 -9.56 -4.11
CA ARG A 199 -0.18 -10.98 -4.22
C ARG A 199 -0.07 -11.47 -5.66
N ASP A 200 -0.51 -10.67 -6.62
CA ASP A 200 -0.40 -11.03 -8.05
C ASP A 200 1.04 -11.09 -8.53
N VAL A 201 1.91 -10.17 -8.09
CA VAL A 201 3.34 -10.22 -8.38
C VAL A 201 3.98 -11.48 -7.79
N LEU A 202 3.74 -11.74 -6.50
CA LEU A 202 4.28 -12.92 -5.82
C LEU A 202 3.80 -14.23 -6.46
N ARG A 203 2.51 -14.31 -6.84
CA ARG A 203 1.94 -15.51 -7.49
C ARG A 203 2.59 -15.80 -8.85
N ARG A 204 2.86 -14.77 -9.66
CA ARG A 204 3.52 -14.93 -10.97
C ARG A 204 4.96 -15.42 -10.80
N ARG A 205 5.73 -14.75 -9.94
CA ARG A 205 7.10 -15.18 -9.62
C ARG A 205 7.16 -16.60 -9.06
N ALA A 206 6.16 -16.99 -8.26
CA ALA A 206 6.02 -18.35 -7.76
C ALA A 206 5.81 -19.37 -8.88
N ALA A 207 4.93 -19.06 -9.83
CA ALA A 207 4.68 -19.92 -10.99
C ALA A 207 5.93 -20.06 -11.88
N ASP A 208 6.73 -18.99 -12.00
CA ASP A 208 7.91 -18.94 -12.85
C ASP A 208 9.18 -19.47 -12.16
N GLY A 209 9.11 -19.87 -10.88
CA GLY A 209 10.26 -20.36 -10.11
C GLY A 209 11.32 -19.28 -9.81
N THR A 210 10.97 -18.00 -9.95
CA THR A 210 11.89 -16.85 -9.80
C THR A 210 11.71 -16.12 -8.46
N LEU A 211 11.14 -16.80 -7.46
CA LEU A 211 10.95 -16.25 -6.12
C LEU A 211 12.27 -15.98 -5.38
N SER A 212 13.35 -16.70 -5.69
CA SER A 212 14.64 -16.56 -5.01
C SER A 212 15.47 -15.35 -5.49
N ASP A 213 14.88 -14.43 -6.26
CA ASP A 213 15.54 -13.21 -6.73
C ASP A 213 15.73 -12.24 -5.53
N THR A 214 16.99 -11.88 -5.24
CA THR A 214 17.38 -10.93 -4.18
C THR A 214 16.62 -9.60 -4.32
N THR A 215 16.31 -9.19 -5.55
CA THR A 215 15.52 -7.98 -5.84
C THR A 215 14.10 -8.11 -5.32
N LEU A 216 13.46 -9.27 -5.51
CA LEU A 216 12.11 -9.51 -4.99
C LEU A 216 12.10 -9.50 -3.47
N MET A 217 13.11 -10.09 -2.84
CA MET A 217 13.22 -10.16 -1.38
C MET A 217 13.37 -8.78 -0.75
N SER A 218 14.21 -7.91 -1.33
CA SER A 218 14.32 -6.51 -0.87
C SER A 218 13.03 -5.73 -1.10
N MET A 219 12.32 -6.02 -2.20
CA MET A 219 11.04 -5.39 -2.50
C MET A 219 9.87 -5.95 -1.69
N ALA A 220 9.96 -7.16 -1.13
CA ALA A 220 8.88 -7.81 -0.39
C ALA A 220 8.71 -7.25 1.03
N ALA A 221 9.75 -6.63 1.60
CA ALA A 221 9.70 -6.01 2.93
C ALA A 221 8.59 -4.94 3.04
N SER A 222 8.52 -3.97 2.13
CA SER A 222 7.51 -2.89 2.20
C SER A 222 6.05 -3.39 2.06
N PRO A 223 5.74 -4.30 1.12
CA PRO A 223 4.47 -5.04 1.04
C PRO A 223 4.07 -5.72 2.35
N LEU A 224 4.99 -6.44 2.98
CA LEU A 224 4.70 -7.14 4.22
C LEU A 224 4.44 -6.15 5.36
N MET A 225 5.26 -5.09 5.46
CA MET A 225 5.07 -4.02 6.44
C MET A 225 3.72 -3.31 6.27
N THR A 226 3.26 -3.17 5.03
CA THR A 226 1.94 -2.65 4.69
C THR A 226 0.82 -3.56 5.19
N ILE A 227 0.91 -4.87 4.92
CA ILE A 227 -0.07 -5.85 5.41
C ILE A 227 -0.11 -5.83 6.94
N SER A 228 1.04 -5.72 7.59
CA SER A 228 1.13 -5.55 9.04
C SER A 228 0.52 -4.23 9.54
N ALA A 229 0.70 -3.12 8.82
CA ALA A 229 0.11 -1.83 9.17
C ALA A 229 -1.43 -1.82 9.13
N LEU A 230 -2.06 -2.74 8.38
CA LEU A 230 -3.51 -2.98 8.47
C LEU A 230 -3.97 -3.72 9.71
N GLY A 231 -3.03 -4.29 10.48
CA GLY A 231 -3.30 -5.23 11.55
C GLY A 231 -3.28 -6.69 11.10
N ALA A 232 -3.05 -7.03 9.83
CA ALA A 232 -2.96 -8.42 9.38
C ALA A 232 -1.58 -9.04 9.69
N ASN A 233 -1.12 -8.93 10.94
CA ASN A 233 0.24 -9.28 11.38
C ASN A 233 0.55 -10.77 11.17
N SER A 234 -0.37 -11.67 11.52
CA SER A 234 -0.15 -13.11 11.37
C SER A 234 -0.07 -13.52 9.89
N ASP A 235 -0.77 -12.83 8.99
CA ASP A 235 -0.66 -13.05 7.53
C ASP A 235 0.69 -12.57 7.01
N ALA A 236 1.11 -11.36 7.41
CA ALA A 236 2.43 -10.81 7.08
C ALA A 236 3.56 -11.72 7.59
N LEU A 237 3.45 -12.24 8.82
CA LEU A 237 4.43 -13.17 9.40
C LEU A 237 4.52 -14.48 8.62
N ARG A 238 3.37 -15.09 8.28
CA ARG A 238 3.34 -16.32 7.48
C ARG A 238 3.95 -16.13 6.09
N MET A 239 3.62 -15.02 5.43
CA MET A 239 4.21 -14.68 4.13
C MET A 239 5.71 -14.43 4.24
N CYS A 240 6.16 -13.72 5.28
CA CYS A 240 7.58 -13.46 5.53
C CYS A 240 8.37 -14.77 5.75
N LYS A 241 7.86 -15.68 6.58
CA LYS A 241 8.45 -17.01 6.80
C LYS A 241 8.53 -17.82 5.50
N ALA A 242 7.44 -17.86 4.73
CA ALA A 242 7.44 -18.53 3.44
C ALA A 242 8.49 -17.96 2.46
N LEU A 243 8.64 -16.63 2.42
CA LEU A 243 9.66 -15.98 1.57
C LEU A 243 11.09 -16.33 2.01
N LEU A 244 11.35 -16.35 3.32
CA LEU A 244 12.64 -16.79 3.86
C LEU A 244 12.93 -18.26 3.56
N ASP A 245 11.94 -19.14 3.69
CA ASP A 245 12.07 -20.58 3.37
C ASP A 245 12.34 -20.80 1.87
N LEU A 246 11.67 -20.04 1.01
CA LEU A 246 11.85 -20.06 -0.45
C LEU A 246 13.22 -19.53 -0.88
N HIS A 247 13.71 -18.51 -0.19
CA HIS A 247 15.06 -17.98 -0.40
C HIS A 247 16.12 -19.03 -0.04
N GLY A 248 15.84 -19.81 1.01
CA GLY A 248 16.72 -20.86 1.52
C GLY A 248 18.01 -20.30 2.12
N ASP A 249 18.87 -21.18 2.63
CA ASP A 249 20.15 -20.81 3.24
C ASP A 249 21.27 -20.53 2.23
N ARG A 250 20.91 -20.29 0.96
CA ARG A 250 21.86 -20.11 -0.15
C ARG A 250 22.52 -18.73 -0.17
N GLY A 251 22.19 -17.86 0.79
CA GLY A 251 22.82 -16.55 0.91
C GLY A 251 24.30 -16.69 1.25
N GLU A 252 25.16 -16.19 0.37
CA GLU A 252 26.52 -15.84 0.76
C GLU A 252 26.47 -14.92 2.00
N LYS A 253 27.50 -14.96 2.85
CA LYS A 253 27.62 -13.99 3.95
C LYS A 253 27.46 -12.58 3.37
N GLY A 254 26.48 -11.82 3.84
CA GLY A 254 26.19 -10.47 3.34
C GLY A 254 24.96 -10.36 2.42
N ASP A 255 24.09 -11.37 2.37
CA ASP A 255 22.80 -11.22 1.69
C ASP A 255 21.89 -10.22 2.41
N GLY A 256 21.98 -8.96 1.99
CA GLY A 256 21.21 -7.86 2.55
C GLY A 256 19.69 -8.04 2.44
N ALA A 257 19.19 -8.74 1.43
CA ALA A 257 17.76 -8.95 1.25
C ALA A 257 17.20 -9.96 2.25
N ARG A 258 17.92 -11.08 2.47
CA ARG A 258 17.57 -12.01 3.54
C ARG A 258 17.63 -11.34 4.90
N THR A 259 18.71 -10.59 5.17
CA THR A 259 18.90 -9.88 6.44
C THR A 259 17.75 -8.89 6.69
N ALA A 260 17.34 -8.11 5.68
CA ALA A 260 16.19 -7.22 5.78
C ALA A 260 14.88 -7.98 6.06
N LEU A 261 14.64 -9.13 5.42
CA LEU A 261 13.46 -9.94 5.68
C LEU A 261 13.47 -10.59 7.07
N GLU A 262 14.61 -11.03 7.58
CA GLU A 262 14.72 -11.52 8.94
C GLU A 262 14.43 -10.42 9.97
N MET A 263 14.89 -9.19 9.73
CA MET A 263 14.52 -8.04 10.57
C MET A 263 13.00 -7.79 10.53
N VAL A 264 12.39 -7.84 9.35
CA VAL A 264 10.94 -7.72 9.18
C VAL A 264 10.20 -8.87 9.88
N ARG A 265 10.73 -10.10 9.84
CA ARG A 265 10.19 -11.25 10.58
C ARG A 265 10.16 -10.96 12.08
N GLY A 266 11.27 -10.49 12.65
CA GLY A 266 11.34 -10.15 14.07
C GLY A 266 10.34 -9.07 14.46
N VAL A 267 10.13 -8.05 13.61
CA VAL A 267 9.07 -7.04 13.82
C VAL A 267 7.69 -7.69 13.89
N PHE A 268 7.39 -8.64 13.00
CA PHE A 268 6.09 -9.31 12.98
C PHE A 268 5.92 -10.29 14.13
N GLU A 269 6.96 -11.02 14.53
CA GLU A 269 6.96 -11.89 15.72
C GLU A 269 6.61 -11.06 16.96
N LEU A 270 7.25 -9.89 17.11
CA LEU A 270 6.97 -8.97 18.20
C LEU A 270 5.51 -8.47 18.19
N ARG A 271 5.00 -8.10 17.00
CA ARG A 271 3.63 -7.60 16.82
C ARG A 271 2.56 -8.70 16.97
N ASP A 272 2.89 -9.94 16.67
CA ASP A 272 2.04 -11.13 16.87
C ASP A 272 2.06 -11.62 18.33
N GLY A 273 2.85 -10.95 19.19
CA GLY A 273 2.91 -11.22 20.62
C GLY A 273 3.95 -12.27 21.01
N ASP A 274 4.97 -12.52 20.18
CA ASP A 274 6.08 -13.43 20.46
C ASP A 274 7.41 -12.68 20.65
N ALA A 275 7.66 -12.21 21.86
CA ALA A 275 8.83 -11.36 22.14
C ALA A 275 10.13 -12.18 22.22
N LEU A 276 10.07 -13.44 22.66
CA LEU A 276 11.26 -14.30 22.72
C LEU A 276 11.80 -14.61 21.33
N ASP A 277 10.92 -15.08 20.42
CA ASP A 277 11.30 -15.36 19.03
C ASP A 277 11.78 -14.09 18.32
N ALA A 278 11.13 -12.96 18.57
CA ALA A 278 11.54 -11.67 18.01
C ALA A 278 12.96 -11.27 18.46
N ILE A 279 13.28 -11.37 19.76
CA ILE A 279 14.62 -11.06 20.27
C ILE A 279 15.66 -12.00 19.71
N ASP A 280 15.38 -13.30 19.65
CA ASP A 280 16.31 -14.28 19.09
C ASP A 280 16.57 -14.00 17.59
N THR A 281 15.53 -13.65 16.84
CA THR A 281 15.66 -13.16 15.46
C THR A 281 16.54 -11.90 15.41
N PHE A 282 16.23 -10.86 16.19
CA PHE A 282 17.03 -9.64 16.20
C PHE A 282 18.49 -9.89 16.61
N ALA A 283 18.75 -10.72 17.62
CA ALA A 283 20.10 -10.99 18.08
C ALA A 283 20.98 -11.63 17.00
N ARG A 284 20.40 -12.55 16.19
CA ARG A 284 21.10 -13.17 15.06
C ARG A 284 21.33 -12.20 13.91
N THR A 285 20.32 -11.43 13.55
CA THR A 285 20.31 -10.63 12.32
C THR A 285 20.94 -9.26 12.51
N PHE A 286 20.81 -8.65 13.69
CA PHE A 286 21.30 -7.28 13.95
C PHE A 286 22.82 -7.17 13.90
N ALA A 287 23.54 -8.22 14.30
CA ALA A 287 25.00 -8.25 14.25
C ALA A 287 25.57 -8.27 12.82
N SER A 288 24.79 -8.75 11.83
CA SER A 288 25.19 -8.79 10.42
C SER A 288 24.80 -7.55 9.62
N LEU A 289 24.08 -6.61 10.21
CA LEU A 289 23.68 -5.36 9.55
C LEU A 289 24.84 -4.37 9.48
N GLU A 290 24.91 -3.62 8.38
CA GLU A 290 25.79 -2.46 8.27
C GLU A 290 25.44 -1.41 9.34
N PRO A 291 26.40 -0.53 9.75
CA PRO A 291 26.14 0.48 10.78
C PRO A 291 24.88 1.34 10.53
N ASP A 292 24.65 1.76 9.29
CA ASP A 292 23.50 2.59 8.90
C ASP A 292 22.17 1.81 9.02
N ASP A 293 22.17 0.53 8.69
CA ASP A 293 20.98 -0.31 8.82
C ASP A 293 20.70 -0.66 10.28
N ARG A 294 21.76 -0.91 11.08
CA ARG A 294 21.64 -1.06 12.53
C ARG A 294 20.99 0.15 13.17
N PHE A 295 21.41 1.35 12.76
CA PHE A 295 20.79 2.59 13.23
C PHE A 295 19.28 2.61 12.93
N SER A 296 18.90 2.27 11.70
CA SER A 296 17.48 2.24 11.26
C SER A 296 16.64 1.24 12.06
N HIS A 297 17.22 0.10 12.46
CA HIS A 297 16.52 -0.95 13.18
C HIS A 297 16.67 -0.94 14.71
N ARG A 298 17.57 -0.10 15.25
CA ARG A 298 17.89 -0.04 16.69
C ARG A 298 16.64 0.05 17.57
N HIS A 299 15.66 0.83 17.15
CA HIS A 299 14.43 1.03 17.91
C HIS A 299 13.53 -0.19 18.04
N THR A 300 13.43 -1.00 16.98
CA THR A 300 12.63 -2.22 17.04
C THR A 300 13.27 -3.19 18.05
N VAL A 301 14.60 -3.24 18.08
CA VAL A 301 15.35 -4.02 19.06
C VAL A 301 15.13 -3.46 20.47
N GLN A 302 15.26 -2.14 20.68
CA GLN A 302 14.99 -1.51 21.97
C GLN A 302 13.54 -1.77 22.45
N GLN A 303 12.56 -1.70 21.55
CA GLN A 303 11.18 -2.03 21.87
C GLN A 303 11.06 -3.47 22.38
N ALA A 304 11.68 -4.43 21.70
CA ALA A 304 11.66 -5.82 22.12
C ALA A 304 12.33 -5.98 23.49
N LEU A 305 13.49 -5.35 23.71
CA LEU A 305 14.19 -5.36 25.00
C LEU A 305 13.33 -4.81 26.14
N VAL A 306 12.58 -3.73 25.90
CA VAL A 306 11.64 -3.20 26.91
C VAL A 306 10.50 -4.17 27.16
N PHE A 307 9.87 -4.71 26.11
CA PHE A 307 8.77 -5.67 26.28
C PHE A 307 9.20 -6.91 27.07
N THR A 308 10.45 -7.37 26.89
CA THR A 308 11.01 -8.48 27.66
C THR A 308 11.57 -8.10 29.02
N GLY A 309 11.51 -6.82 29.40
CA GLY A 309 12.05 -6.33 30.67
C GLY A 309 13.58 -6.38 30.77
N LEU A 310 14.27 -6.52 29.63
CA LEU A 310 15.74 -6.46 29.56
C LEU A 310 16.26 -5.01 29.56
N GLN A 311 15.37 -4.05 29.29
CA GLN A 311 15.65 -2.61 29.37
C GLN A 311 14.46 -1.90 30.01
N SER A 312 14.70 -0.86 30.81
CA SER A 312 13.61 -0.04 31.36
C SER A 312 13.08 0.97 30.33
N VAL A 313 11.84 1.44 30.53
CA VAL A 313 11.25 2.49 29.69
C VAL A 313 12.07 3.78 29.82
N GLU A 314 12.54 4.09 31.02
CA GLU A 314 13.36 5.27 31.32
C GLU A 314 14.70 5.25 30.59
N ASP A 315 15.35 4.07 30.49
CA ASP A 315 16.63 3.93 29.78
C ASP A 315 16.45 4.17 28.27
N VAL A 316 15.33 3.72 27.69
CA VAL A 316 15.05 3.98 26.27
C VAL A 316 14.79 5.46 26.03
N ILE A 317 13.97 6.11 26.86
CA ILE A 317 13.72 7.56 26.78
C ILE A 317 15.04 8.35 26.86
N GLY A 318 15.95 7.93 27.74
CA GLY A 318 17.27 8.55 27.87
C GLY A 318 18.17 8.34 26.65
N ALA A 319 18.23 7.10 26.14
CA ALA A 319 19.06 6.75 24.98
C ALA A 319 18.62 7.46 23.70
N ASP A 320 17.31 7.66 23.50
CA ASP A 320 16.80 8.36 22.32
C ASP A 320 17.25 9.83 22.32
N ARG A 321 17.24 10.48 23.48
CA ARG A 321 17.70 11.87 23.62
C ARG A 321 19.17 12.05 23.19
N GLU A 322 20.04 11.15 23.61
CA GLU A 322 21.46 11.15 23.19
C GLU A 322 21.60 10.91 21.69
N LEU A 323 20.77 10.02 21.14
CA LEU A 323 20.76 9.71 19.71
C LEU A 323 20.37 10.92 18.86
N PHE A 324 19.31 11.64 19.24
CA PHE A 324 18.88 12.86 18.55
C PHE A 324 19.95 13.95 18.65
N ALA A 325 20.47 14.20 19.85
CA ALA A 325 21.52 15.20 20.05
C ALA A 325 22.77 14.91 19.21
N SER A 326 23.15 13.63 19.04
CA SER A 326 24.29 13.23 18.21
C SER A 326 24.07 13.43 16.70
N ASN A 327 22.81 13.54 16.26
CA ASN A 327 22.42 13.65 14.85
C ASN A 327 21.88 15.02 14.45
N ALA A 328 21.79 15.99 15.37
CA ALA A 328 21.25 17.34 15.18
C ALA A 328 22.00 18.23 14.15
N GLY A 329 22.92 17.66 13.36
CA GLY A 329 23.61 18.31 12.25
C GLY A 329 23.64 17.50 10.95
N ALA A 330 23.00 16.32 10.90
CA ALA A 330 22.93 15.53 9.68
C ALA A 330 21.94 16.18 8.71
N SER A 331 22.42 16.58 7.53
CA SER A 331 21.66 17.29 6.50
C SER A 331 20.59 16.45 5.77
N GLU A 332 20.24 15.26 6.27
CA GLU A 332 19.34 14.34 5.59
C GLU A 332 17.97 14.17 6.30
N PRO A 333 16.86 14.11 5.54
CA PRO A 333 15.52 13.86 6.06
C PRO A 333 15.30 12.44 6.64
N ARG A 334 16.35 11.63 6.84
CA ARG A 334 16.27 10.28 7.44
C ARG A 334 15.73 10.29 8.88
N LEU A 335 15.85 11.41 9.59
CA LEU A 335 15.40 11.55 10.98
C LEU A 335 13.87 11.62 11.14
N SER A 336 13.09 12.03 10.13
CA SER A 336 11.65 12.33 10.32
C SER A 336 10.75 11.09 10.44
N PHE A 337 11.02 10.04 9.66
CA PHE A 337 10.17 8.84 9.67
C PHE A 337 10.52 7.88 10.80
N ILE A 338 11.82 7.71 11.05
CA ILE A 338 12.34 6.83 12.10
C ILE A 338 11.92 7.36 13.49
N SER A 339 11.98 8.68 13.70
CA SER A 339 11.56 9.31 14.96
C SER A 339 10.07 9.13 15.27
N THR A 340 9.18 9.26 14.29
CA THR A 340 7.73 9.26 14.58
C THR A 340 7.25 7.89 15.08
N THR A 341 7.69 6.79 14.46
CA THR A 341 7.28 5.44 14.90
C THR A 341 7.95 5.03 16.21
N GLN A 342 9.23 5.41 16.37
CA GLN A 342 10.00 5.26 17.61
C GLN A 342 9.28 5.87 18.81
N MET A 343 8.97 7.16 18.68
CA MET A 343 8.36 7.92 19.75
C MET A 343 6.97 7.37 20.11
N GLN A 344 6.17 6.94 19.12
CA GLN A 344 4.86 6.34 19.39
C GLN A 344 4.95 5.13 20.34
N ILE A 345 5.95 4.28 20.20
CA ILE A 345 6.09 3.08 21.05
C ILE A 345 6.54 3.47 22.46
N VAL A 346 7.55 4.34 22.57
CA VAL A 346 8.02 4.88 23.84
C VAL A 346 6.88 5.56 24.58
N TYR A 347 5.99 6.25 23.85
CA TYR A 347 4.81 6.91 24.40
C TYR A 347 3.75 5.94 24.89
N LEU A 348 3.49 4.86 24.15
CA LEU A 348 2.58 3.82 24.61
C LEU A 348 3.13 3.11 25.85
N LEU A 349 4.44 2.92 25.93
CA LEU A 349 5.11 2.38 27.11
C LEU A 349 5.07 3.35 28.29
N ALA A 350 5.29 4.65 28.08
CA ALA A 350 5.15 5.66 29.13
C ALA A 350 3.71 5.72 29.64
N ALA A 351 2.72 5.71 28.74
CA ALA A 351 1.30 5.63 29.09
C ALA A 351 0.98 4.37 29.89
N TRP A 352 1.59 3.23 29.54
CA TRP A 352 1.45 1.97 30.26
C TRP A 352 1.89 2.07 31.71
N THR A 353 2.95 2.83 32.03
CA THR A 353 3.39 2.97 33.42
C THR A 353 2.41 3.75 34.31
N GLU A 354 1.51 4.57 33.72
CA GLU A 354 0.69 5.56 34.44
C GLU A 354 1.50 6.45 35.41
N SER A 355 2.81 6.56 35.21
CA SER A 355 3.71 7.39 36.01
C SER A 355 3.74 8.81 35.44
N PRO A 356 3.25 9.83 36.16
CA PRO A 356 3.30 11.22 35.69
C PRO A 356 4.73 11.64 35.33
N ARG A 357 5.72 11.19 36.10
CA ARG A 357 7.14 11.48 35.86
C ARG A 357 7.65 10.87 34.54
N THR A 358 7.30 9.62 34.26
CA THR A 358 7.75 8.92 33.04
C THR A 358 7.06 9.53 31.81
N ILE A 359 5.77 9.87 31.92
CA ILE A 359 5.03 10.56 30.86
C ILE A 359 5.60 11.97 30.63
N ALA A 360 5.86 12.75 31.68
CA ALA A 360 6.46 14.08 31.57
C ALA A 360 7.80 14.04 30.81
N ARG A 361 8.67 13.10 31.17
CA ARG A 361 9.95 12.89 30.48
C ARG A 361 9.77 12.56 29.00
N ALA A 362 8.83 11.67 28.68
CA ALA A 362 8.55 11.33 27.29
C ALA A 362 8.03 12.54 26.47
N LEU A 363 7.18 13.38 27.08
CA LEU A 363 6.69 14.62 26.49
C LEU A 363 7.79 15.68 26.34
N ASP A 364 8.75 15.75 27.25
CA ASP A 364 9.89 16.66 27.12
C ASP A 364 10.83 16.23 26.00
N THR A 365 11.11 14.92 25.86
CA THR A 365 11.84 14.38 24.71
C THR A 365 11.12 14.69 23.40
N TYR A 366 9.77 14.60 23.35
CA TYR A 366 9.00 15.01 22.17
C TYR A 366 9.27 16.46 21.76
N LYS A 367 9.17 17.39 22.73
CA LYS A 367 9.36 18.82 22.48
C LYS A 367 10.77 19.14 22.01
N GLU A 368 11.77 18.41 22.50
CA GLU A 368 13.15 18.57 22.03
C GLU A 368 13.27 18.16 20.55
N ILE A 369 12.70 17.02 20.17
CA ILE A 369 12.68 16.55 18.77
C ILE A 369 11.93 17.54 17.85
N GLU A 370 10.80 18.07 18.30
CA GLU A 370 10.02 19.06 17.55
C GLU A 370 10.81 20.36 17.33
N ARG A 371 11.57 20.83 18.33
CA ARG A 371 12.45 22.01 18.19
C ARG A 371 13.58 21.80 17.19
N GLU A 372 14.04 20.58 17.00
CA GLU A 372 15.07 20.23 16.02
C GLU A 372 14.53 20.17 14.57
N GLY A 373 13.27 20.54 14.36
CA GLY A 373 12.69 20.67 13.03
C GLY A 373 12.22 19.35 12.42
N ALA A 374 12.12 18.29 13.23
CA ALA A 374 11.40 17.11 12.81
C ALA A 374 9.92 17.50 12.66
N GLU A 375 9.32 17.24 11.49
CA GLU A 375 7.86 17.24 11.34
C GLU A 375 7.31 16.09 12.19
N ALA A 376 7.25 16.31 13.49
CA ALA A 376 6.53 15.47 14.42
C ALA A 376 5.05 15.72 14.14
N GLY A 377 4.54 15.08 13.08
CA GLY A 377 3.13 15.18 12.73
C GLY A 377 2.31 14.87 13.98
N ALA A 378 1.39 15.77 14.33
CA ALA A 378 0.54 15.63 15.51
C ALA A 378 -0.20 14.29 15.46
N SER A 379 0.37 13.28 16.11
CA SER A 379 -0.22 11.97 16.23
C SER A 379 -1.18 12.01 17.41
N TYR A 380 -2.35 11.40 17.27
CA TYR A 380 -3.30 11.25 18.37
C TYR A 380 -2.68 10.59 19.62
N ILE A 381 -1.56 9.85 19.46
CA ILE A 381 -0.80 9.25 20.57
C ILE A 381 -0.13 10.33 21.43
N VAL A 382 0.41 11.39 20.82
CA VAL A 382 1.05 12.51 21.54
C VAL A 382 -0.01 13.34 22.25
N GLU A 383 -1.12 13.63 21.58
CA GLU A 383 -2.28 14.30 22.20
C GLU A 383 -2.82 13.50 23.40
N TYR A 384 -2.97 12.19 23.21
CA TYR A 384 -3.38 11.27 24.27
C TYR A 384 -2.42 11.30 25.47
N LEU A 385 -1.09 11.32 25.24
CA LEU A 385 -0.13 11.43 26.34
C LEU A 385 -0.23 12.77 27.09
N HIS A 386 -0.35 13.88 26.37
CA HIS A 386 -0.56 15.19 26.99
C HIS A 386 -1.82 15.19 27.84
N ASP A 387 -2.93 14.66 27.31
CA ASP A 387 -4.17 14.59 28.04
C ASP A 387 -4.10 13.63 29.22
N LEU A 388 -3.40 12.49 29.09
CA LEU A 388 -3.22 11.52 30.16
C LEU A 388 -2.36 12.10 31.29
N HIS A 389 -1.28 12.81 30.95
CA HIS A 389 -0.49 13.53 31.94
C HIS A 389 -1.36 14.51 32.73
N ALA A 390 -2.13 15.36 32.03
CA ALA A 390 -3.03 16.31 32.65
C ALA A 390 -4.11 15.61 33.51
N ALA A 391 -4.65 14.46 33.06
CA ALA A 391 -5.61 13.68 33.83
C ALA A 391 -5.02 13.19 35.15
N LEU A 392 -3.79 12.64 35.11
CA LEU A 392 -3.08 12.14 36.28
C LEU A 392 -2.68 13.28 37.24
N GLU A 393 -2.50 14.50 36.73
CA GLU A 393 -2.32 15.72 37.53
C GLU A 393 -3.65 16.32 38.05
N GLY A 394 -4.79 15.73 37.69
CA GLY A 394 -6.11 16.09 38.21
C GLY A 394 -7.01 16.92 37.28
N ASP A 395 -6.61 17.20 36.03
CA ASP A 395 -7.49 17.86 35.05
C ASP A 395 -8.56 16.89 34.53
N ARG A 396 -9.76 17.01 35.09
CA ARG A 396 -10.92 16.19 34.71
C ARG A 396 -11.55 16.54 33.35
N LYS A 397 -11.18 17.67 32.74
CA LYS A 397 -11.78 18.10 31.45
C LYS A 397 -11.07 17.49 30.24
N THR A 398 -9.90 16.91 30.45
CA THR A 398 -9.02 16.47 29.38
C THR A 398 -9.59 15.33 28.53
N ALA A 399 -10.29 14.37 29.16
CA ALA A 399 -10.95 13.28 28.44
C ALA A 399 -12.02 13.79 27.45
N ALA A 400 -12.83 14.79 27.86
CA ALA A 400 -13.83 15.39 26.98
C ALA A 400 -13.21 16.16 25.81
N ARG A 401 -12.04 16.80 26.00
CA ARG A 401 -11.29 17.44 24.91
C ARG A 401 -10.77 16.40 23.91
N PHE A 402 -10.23 15.29 24.40
CA PHE A 402 -9.77 14.19 23.55
C PHE A 402 -10.93 13.61 22.71
N ASP A 403 -12.09 13.38 23.33
CA ASP A 403 -13.29 12.92 22.63
C ASP A 403 -13.68 13.85 21.48
N GLN A 404 -13.71 15.17 21.74
CA GLN A 404 -14.06 16.19 20.73
C GLN A 404 -13.09 16.22 19.55
N ARG A 405 -11.80 15.98 19.78
CA ARG A 405 -10.79 15.93 18.72
C ARG A 405 -10.89 14.68 17.84
N HIS A 406 -11.43 13.58 18.37
CA HIS A 406 -11.39 12.26 17.72
C HIS A 406 -12.77 11.61 17.52
N VAL A 407 -13.81 12.40 17.26
CA VAL A 407 -15.19 11.91 17.04
C VAL A 407 -15.32 11.06 15.76
N ASP A 408 -14.59 11.41 14.70
CA ASP A 408 -14.85 10.94 13.32
C ASP A 408 -13.75 10.06 12.70
N VAL A 409 -12.97 9.33 13.51
CA VAL A 409 -11.88 8.49 12.95
C VAL A 409 -12.43 7.14 12.48
N ALA A 410 -12.99 7.11 11.25
CA ALA A 410 -13.64 5.94 10.67
C ALA A 410 -12.79 5.13 9.67
N ASP A 411 -11.67 5.68 9.18
CA ASP A 411 -11.02 5.14 7.98
C ASP A 411 -10.18 3.87 8.22
N ASN A 412 -9.77 3.60 9.46
CA ASN A 412 -8.99 2.40 9.82
C ASN A 412 -9.53 1.77 11.11
N PRO A 413 -10.11 0.55 11.05
CA PRO A 413 -10.66 -0.14 12.21
C PRO A 413 -9.70 -0.31 13.39
N THR A 414 -8.41 -0.57 13.12
CA THR A 414 -7.41 -0.73 14.19
C THR A 414 -7.11 0.60 14.87
N ARG A 415 -7.05 1.70 14.10
CA ARG A 415 -6.89 3.06 14.64
C ARG A 415 -8.12 3.48 15.46
N THR A 416 -9.33 3.19 14.97
CA THR A 416 -10.57 3.47 15.71
C THR A 416 -10.55 2.72 17.05
N PHE A 417 -10.14 1.44 17.06
CA PHE A 417 -9.97 0.69 18.30
C PHE A 417 -8.97 1.36 19.24
N SER A 418 -7.78 1.72 18.77
CA SER A 418 -6.75 2.40 19.59
C SER A 418 -7.26 3.68 20.24
N ILE A 419 -7.99 4.52 19.49
CA ILE A 419 -8.56 5.77 20.00
C ILE A 419 -9.59 5.49 21.10
N VAL A 420 -10.49 4.53 20.89
CA VAL A 420 -11.52 4.19 21.91
C VAL A 420 -10.88 3.61 23.17
N VAL A 421 -9.78 2.87 23.05
CA VAL A 421 -8.99 2.40 24.20
C VAL A 421 -8.36 3.57 24.95
N CYS A 422 -7.79 4.56 24.24
CA CYS A 422 -7.29 5.79 24.84
C CYS A 422 -8.39 6.57 25.56
N GLN A 423 -9.57 6.73 24.95
CA GLN A 423 -10.75 7.36 25.57
C GLN A 423 -11.14 6.66 26.88
N CYS A 424 -11.21 5.32 26.85
CA CYS A 424 -11.52 4.52 28.04
C CYS A 424 -10.50 4.75 29.16
N HIS A 425 -9.21 4.81 28.83
CA HIS A 425 -8.15 5.08 29.81
C HIS A 425 -8.28 6.50 30.37
N LEU A 426 -8.40 7.51 29.53
CA LEU A 426 -8.52 8.91 29.96
C LEU A 426 -9.73 9.13 30.88
N HIS A 427 -10.91 8.64 30.50
CA HIS A 427 -12.11 8.76 31.35
C HIS A 427 -11.94 8.07 32.70
N ARG A 428 -11.29 6.90 32.73
CA ARG A 428 -10.95 6.23 33.99
C ARG A 428 -10.03 7.10 34.85
N SER A 429 -8.95 7.63 34.27
CA SER A 429 -7.98 8.47 34.98
C SER A 429 -8.58 9.79 35.47
N CYS A 430 -9.57 10.34 34.77
CA CYS A 430 -10.33 11.51 35.22
C CYS A 430 -11.40 11.20 36.31
N GLY A 431 -11.66 9.93 36.60
CA GLY A 431 -12.71 9.49 37.53
C GLY A 431 -14.12 9.39 36.94
N ASP A 432 -14.30 9.55 35.62
CA ASP A 432 -15.59 9.39 34.93
C ASP A 432 -15.83 7.91 34.57
N MET A 433 -16.17 7.12 35.59
CA MET A 433 -16.37 5.67 35.44
C MET A 433 -17.53 5.32 34.49
N LYS A 434 -18.51 6.22 34.34
CA LYS A 434 -19.65 6.01 33.44
C LYS A 434 -19.21 6.08 31.98
N GLN A 435 -18.46 7.12 31.61
CA GLN A 435 -17.93 7.23 30.25
C GLN A 435 -16.83 6.21 29.97
N ALA A 436 -16.00 5.89 30.97
CA ALA A 436 -15.00 4.83 30.86
C ALA A 436 -15.63 3.49 30.50
N ARG A 437 -16.72 3.09 31.17
CA ARG A 437 -17.45 1.85 30.87
C ARG A 437 -18.10 1.87 29.47
N LYS A 438 -18.68 3.01 29.06
CA LYS A 438 -19.23 3.16 27.71
C LYS A 438 -18.14 3.01 26.63
N ALA A 439 -16.97 3.60 26.85
CA ALA A 439 -15.83 3.45 25.96
C ALA A 439 -15.30 2.01 25.94
N LEU A 440 -15.28 1.32 27.10
CA LEU A 440 -14.92 -0.09 27.21
C LEU A 440 -15.82 -1.00 26.37
N GLU A 441 -17.13 -0.83 26.46
CA GLU A 441 -18.11 -1.59 25.67
C GLU A 441 -17.89 -1.39 24.16
N ARG A 442 -17.64 -0.15 23.73
CA ARG A 442 -17.29 0.18 22.34
C ARG A 442 -15.97 -0.49 21.93
N ALA A 443 -14.94 -0.47 22.79
CA ALA A 443 -13.66 -1.10 22.52
C ALA A 443 -13.79 -2.63 22.38
N ALA A 444 -14.58 -3.27 23.25
CA ALA A 444 -14.83 -4.72 23.19
C ALA A 444 -15.54 -5.12 21.87
N ALA A 445 -16.55 -4.36 21.46
CA ALA A 445 -17.24 -4.59 20.19
C ALA A 445 -16.30 -4.41 18.98
N LEU A 446 -15.43 -3.40 19.01
CA LEU A 446 -14.41 -3.20 17.97
C LEU A 446 -13.38 -4.32 17.97
N HIS A 447 -12.89 -4.76 19.13
CA HIS A 447 -11.94 -5.86 19.25
C HIS A 447 -12.50 -7.17 18.67
N GLN A 448 -13.77 -7.46 18.92
CA GLN A 448 -14.45 -8.60 18.32
C GLN A 448 -14.50 -8.48 16.79
N ARG A 449 -14.93 -7.34 16.25
CA ARG A 449 -14.98 -7.10 14.79
C ARG A 449 -13.61 -7.21 14.12
N LEU A 450 -12.56 -6.72 14.78
CA LEU A 450 -11.18 -6.88 14.32
C LEU A 450 -10.81 -8.36 14.22
N SER A 451 -11.12 -9.14 15.27
CA SER A 451 -10.87 -10.59 15.31
C SER A 451 -11.62 -11.34 14.19
N GLU A 452 -12.89 -11.02 13.96
CA GLU A 452 -13.70 -11.57 12.86
C GLU A 452 -13.11 -11.23 11.48
N SER A 453 -12.49 -10.06 11.35
CA SER A 453 -11.82 -9.60 10.14
C SER A 453 -10.37 -10.08 10.01
N ARG A 454 -9.88 -10.90 10.95
CA ARG A 454 -8.47 -11.34 11.06
C ARG A 454 -7.48 -10.17 11.14
N LEU A 455 -7.91 -9.07 11.74
CA LEU A 455 -7.06 -7.93 12.05
C LEU A 455 -6.68 -7.99 13.53
N THR A 456 -5.41 -7.78 13.81
CA THR A 456 -4.82 -7.77 15.15
C THR A 456 -4.44 -6.33 15.49
N PRO A 457 -5.02 -5.72 16.53
CA PRO A 457 -4.57 -4.41 16.99
C PRO A 457 -3.13 -4.49 17.51
N HIS A 458 -2.43 -3.35 17.56
CA HIS A 458 -1.10 -3.31 18.15
C HIS A 458 -1.13 -3.80 19.60
N VAL A 459 -0.15 -4.64 19.98
CA VAL A 459 -0.14 -5.37 21.27
C VAL A 459 -0.31 -4.46 22.49
N MET A 460 0.26 -3.25 22.47
CA MET A 460 0.10 -2.29 23.58
C MET A 460 -1.33 -1.74 23.72
N PHE A 461 -2.05 -1.52 22.62
CA PHE A 461 -3.45 -1.11 22.71
C PHE A 461 -4.35 -2.28 23.12
N ALA A 462 -4.04 -3.50 22.68
CA ALA A 462 -4.72 -4.70 23.17
C ALA A 462 -4.48 -4.89 24.68
N ALA A 463 -3.24 -4.75 25.14
CA ALA A 463 -2.89 -4.81 26.55
C ALA A 463 -3.61 -3.72 27.36
N GLN A 464 -3.65 -2.48 26.87
CA GLN A 464 -4.36 -1.39 27.53
C GLN A 464 -5.87 -1.63 27.57
N HIS A 465 -6.46 -2.21 26.51
CA HIS A 465 -7.86 -2.64 26.51
C HIS A 465 -8.12 -3.66 27.63
N TRP A 466 -7.32 -4.73 27.69
CA TRP A 466 -7.49 -5.77 28.71
C TRP A 466 -7.21 -5.27 30.12
N ARG A 467 -6.26 -4.35 30.30
CA ARG A 467 -6.07 -3.65 31.58
C ARG A 467 -7.33 -2.88 31.97
N ASN A 468 -7.93 -2.12 31.05
CA ASN A 468 -9.17 -1.40 31.32
C ASN A 468 -10.33 -2.36 31.65
N VAL A 469 -10.42 -3.52 30.98
CA VAL A 469 -11.37 -4.60 31.33
C VAL A 469 -11.18 -5.03 32.77
N LEU A 470 -9.95 -5.42 33.15
CA LEU A 470 -9.67 -5.93 34.50
C LEU A 470 -9.94 -4.88 35.58
N VAL A 471 -9.57 -3.62 35.35
CA VAL A 471 -9.75 -2.54 36.35
C VAL A 471 -11.22 -2.14 36.50
N LEU A 472 -11.95 -1.98 35.39
CA LEU A 472 -13.33 -1.46 35.44
C LEU A 472 -14.37 -2.53 35.80
N LEU A 473 -14.07 -3.80 35.53
CA LEU A 473 -15.00 -4.92 35.72
C LEU A 473 -14.59 -5.86 36.86
N ASP A 474 -13.59 -5.49 37.66
CA ASP A 474 -13.22 -6.27 38.83
C ASP A 474 -14.41 -6.43 39.79
N GLY A 475 -14.59 -7.64 40.32
CA GLY A 475 -15.73 -7.98 41.17
C GLY A 475 -17.10 -8.00 40.47
N SER A 476 -17.17 -7.95 39.14
CA SER A 476 -18.45 -8.02 38.43
C SER A 476 -19.22 -9.33 38.73
N LYS A 477 -20.55 -9.18 38.87
CA LYS A 477 -21.50 -10.28 39.09
C LYS A 477 -22.07 -10.86 37.78
N THR A 478 -21.99 -10.13 36.67
CA THR A 478 -22.57 -10.60 35.40
C THR A 478 -21.71 -11.71 34.80
N LYS A 479 -22.31 -12.59 34.01
CA LYS A 479 -21.57 -13.69 33.37
C LYS A 479 -20.65 -13.16 32.26
N ASP A 480 -21.14 -12.20 31.48
CA ASP A 480 -20.43 -11.67 30.32
C ASP A 480 -19.18 -10.88 30.75
N GLU A 481 -19.28 -10.05 31.78
CA GLU A 481 -18.12 -9.30 32.30
C GLU A 481 -17.08 -10.21 32.95
N ARG A 482 -17.52 -11.26 33.68
CA ARG A 482 -16.59 -12.29 34.17
C ARG A 482 -15.87 -13.02 33.03
N THR A 483 -16.55 -13.23 31.91
CA THR A 483 -15.95 -13.82 30.70
C THR A 483 -14.91 -12.88 30.10
N LEU A 484 -15.20 -11.58 29.99
CA LEU A 484 -14.22 -10.57 29.55
C LEU A 484 -13.01 -10.50 30.47
N CYS A 485 -13.19 -10.51 31.80
CA CYS A 485 -12.08 -10.55 32.75
C CYS A 485 -11.23 -11.82 32.60
N ALA A 486 -11.86 -12.98 32.37
CA ALA A 486 -11.14 -14.22 32.11
C ALA A 486 -10.31 -14.13 30.81
N GLN A 487 -10.86 -13.55 29.75
CA GLN A 487 -10.14 -13.29 28.49
C GLN A 487 -8.96 -12.33 28.69
N GLY A 488 -9.12 -11.28 29.50
CA GLY A 488 -8.03 -10.35 29.84
C GLY A 488 -6.88 -11.03 30.59
N ARG A 489 -7.19 -11.86 31.59
CA ARG A 489 -6.18 -12.66 32.31
C ARG A 489 -5.48 -13.65 31.39
N ASP A 490 -6.23 -14.34 30.53
CA ASP A 490 -5.67 -15.24 29.52
C ASP A 490 -4.72 -14.50 28.56
N PHE A 491 -5.11 -13.31 28.09
CA PHE A 491 -4.27 -12.46 27.24
C PHE A 491 -2.91 -12.18 27.91
N PHE A 492 -2.91 -11.71 29.15
CA PHE A 492 -1.65 -11.41 29.86
C PHE A 492 -0.83 -12.66 30.14
N ASN A 493 -1.47 -13.77 30.54
CA ASN A 493 -0.77 -15.04 30.78
C ASN A 493 -0.06 -15.54 29.53
N ARG A 494 -0.76 -15.53 28.38
CA ARG A 494 -0.18 -15.98 27.10
C ARG A 494 0.99 -15.11 26.66
N HIS A 495 0.87 -13.79 26.73
CA HIS A 495 1.95 -12.90 26.30
C HIS A 495 3.14 -12.91 27.28
N ALA A 496 2.89 -13.03 28.59
CA ALA A 496 3.97 -13.19 29.57
C ALA A 496 4.75 -14.49 29.35
N ALA A 497 4.07 -15.58 28.99
CA ALA A 497 4.70 -16.84 28.61
C ALA A 497 5.54 -16.72 27.33
N LYS A 498 5.14 -15.84 26.41
CA LYS A 498 5.86 -15.47 25.19
C LYS A 498 6.90 -14.36 25.38
N GLY A 499 7.28 -14.08 26.63
CA GLY A 499 8.39 -13.19 26.96
C GLY A 499 8.02 -11.74 27.23
N PHE A 500 6.75 -11.32 27.17
CA PHE A 500 6.35 -9.96 27.55
C PHE A 500 6.41 -9.78 29.08
N ALA A 501 7.59 -9.60 29.64
CA ALA A 501 7.81 -9.47 31.08
C ALA A 501 7.06 -8.27 31.68
N ILE A 502 6.87 -7.19 30.89
CA ILE A 502 6.11 -5.99 31.31
C ILE A 502 4.64 -6.28 31.66
N PHE A 503 4.10 -7.43 31.22
CA PHE A 503 2.72 -7.82 31.48
C PHE A 503 2.55 -8.66 32.75
N ARG A 504 3.65 -9.10 33.38
CA ARG A 504 3.60 -9.95 34.58
C ARG A 504 2.97 -9.24 35.78
N GLU A 505 3.02 -7.91 35.83
CA GLU A 505 2.41 -7.13 36.91
C GLU A 505 0.88 -7.28 37.00
N TYR A 506 0.20 -7.73 35.92
CA TYR A 506 -1.25 -7.99 35.90
C TYR A 506 -1.61 -9.46 36.14
N LEU A 507 -0.63 -10.31 36.46
CA LEU A 507 -0.84 -11.72 36.80
C LEU A 507 -0.86 -11.96 38.31
N ALA A 508 -0.39 -10.99 39.10
CA ALA A 508 -0.48 -10.95 40.55
C ALA A 508 -1.85 -10.40 40.97
#